data_AF-A0A0G2QWJ3-F1
#
_entry.id   AF-A0A0G2QWJ3-F1
#
_cell.length_a   1.000
_cell.length_b   1.000
_cell.length_c   1.000
_cell.angle_alpha   90.00
_cell.angle_beta   90.00
_cell.angle_gamma   90.00
#
_symmetry.space_group_name_H-M   'P 1'
#
loop_
_entity.id
_entity.type
_entity.pdbx_description
1 polymer ?
#
loop_
_entity_poly.entity_id
_entity_poly.type
_entity_poly.pdbx_seq_one_letter_code
_entity_poly.pdbx_strand_id
1 'polypeptide(L)'
;DKLHSLSTTLTHELDSHFPAIGRMVMPRPSVCHTSSLQTPSDKEQALQVPDADLLSLARSLLQAWVDPLGILSSSAYTLPHLAQSKLLNKIQELQEQSRSLGDGLNVLSGKMDQAAQTIYSLPYRGGNDIGQDKLAKLNKFHFLLSCFRRDSHKIDSFLKVLR
;
A
#
# COMPACT_ATOMS: atom_id res chain seq x y z
N ASP A 1 -2.79 5.78 11.23
CA ASP A 1 -4.21 5.75 10.82
C ASP A 1 -4.44 6.39 9.45
N LYS A 2 -3.80 7.53 9.13
CA LYS A 2 -4.04 8.30 7.89
C LYS A 2 -3.87 7.51 6.58
N LEU A 3 -2.79 6.73 6.43
CA LEU A 3 -2.57 5.90 5.24
C LEU A 3 -3.67 4.87 5.02
N HIS A 4 -4.03 4.15 6.08
CA HIS A 4 -5.08 3.13 6.00
C HIS A 4 -6.43 3.76 5.65
N SER A 5 -6.78 4.88 6.28
CA SER A 5 -8.00 5.63 5.96
C SER A 5 -8.04 6.08 4.50
N LEU A 6 -6.97 6.74 4.01
CA LEU A 6 -6.88 7.17 2.60
C LEU A 6 -7.00 6.00 1.63
N SER A 7 -6.30 4.90 1.88
CA SER A 7 -6.36 3.71 1.03
C SER A 7 -7.75 3.06 0.99
N THR A 8 -8.46 3.08 2.12
CA THR A 8 -9.84 2.58 2.23
C THR A 8 -10.79 3.45 1.42
N THR A 9 -10.70 4.77 1.58
CA THR A 9 -11.49 5.71 0.79
C THR A 9 -11.22 5.57 -0.70
N LEU A 10 -9.96 5.50 -1.12
CA LEU A 10 -9.57 5.32 -2.51
C LEU A 10 -10.12 4.03 -3.11
N THR A 11 -10.05 2.92 -2.37
CA THR A 11 -10.58 1.63 -2.83
C THR A 11 -12.09 1.71 -3.05
N HIS A 12 -12.83 2.28 -2.10
CA HIS A 12 -14.28 2.43 -2.19
C HIS A 12 -14.72 3.41 -3.29
N GLU A 13 -14.01 4.53 -3.45
CA GLU A 13 -14.28 5.46 -4.57
C GLU A 13 -14.04 4.75 -5.92
N LEU A 14 -13.00 3.93 -6.04
CA LEU A 14 -12.74 3.16 -7.25
C LEU A 14 -13.82 2.11 -7.56
N ASP A 15 -14.39 1.46 -6.53
CA ASP A 15 -15.49 0.49 -6.67
C ASP A 15 -16.75 1.08 -7.33
N SER A 16 -16.95 2.39 -7.21
CA SER A 16 -18.05 3.11 -7.85
C SER A 16 -17.88 3.26 -9.37
N HIS A 17 -16.65 3.11 -9.89
CA HIS A 17 -16.34 3.26 -11.31
C HIS A 17 -16.41 1.95 -12.10
N PHE A 18 -16.63 0.81 -11.45
CA PHE A 18 -16.82 -0.48 -12.11
C PHE A 18 -18.23 -0.61 -12.69
N PRO A 19 -18.38 -1.19 -13.90
CA PRO A 19 -19.70 -1.55 -14.43
C PRO A 19 -20.42 -2.51 -13.48
N ALA A 20 -21.76 -2.48 -13.45
CA ALA A 20 -22.57 -3.34 -12.59
C ALA A 20 -22.27 -4.85 -12.79
N ILE A 21 -21.97 -5.28 -14.02
CA ILE A 21 -21.57 -6.65 -14.37
C ILE A 21 -20.07 -6.90 -14.11
N GLY A 22 -19.23 -5.86 -14.14
CA GLY A 22 -17.80 -5.95 -13.86
C GLY A 22 -17.49 -6.41 -12.44
N ARG A 23 -18.37 -6.11 -11.48
CA ARG A 23 -18.26 -6.60 -10.09
C ARG A 23 -18.36 -8.13 -9.97
N MET A 24 -19.05 -8.80 -10.90
CA MET A 24 -19.23 -10.26 -10.91
C MET A 24 -18.06 -11.02 -11.54
N VAL A 25 -17.19 -10.36 -12.31
CA VAL A 25 -16.05 -10.96 -13.03
C VAL A 25 -14.73 -10.31 -12.60
N MET A 26 -14.66 -9.77 -11.38
CA MET A 26 -13.38 -9.32 -10.83
C MET A 26 -12.51 -10.56 -10.63
N PRO A 27 -11.37 -10.69 -11.32
CA PRO A 27 -10.45 -11.77 -11.03
C PRO A 27 -10.06 -11.64 -9.56
N ARG A 28 -10.15 -12.75 -8.82
CA ARG A 28 -9.74 -12.80 -7.42
C ARG A 28 -8.34 -12.19 -7.33
N PRO A 29 -8.08 -11.22 -6.44
CA PRO A 29 -6.78 -10.59 -6.33
C PRO A 29 -5.68 -11.64 -6.30
N SER A 30 -4.73 -11.55 -7.23
CA SER A 30 -3.49 -12.32 -7.17
C SER A 30 -2.81 -12.05 -5.83
N VAL A 31 -1.97 -12.96 -5.35
CA VAL A 31 -1.23 -12.75 -4.10
C VAL A 31 -0.47 -11.41 -4.19
N CYS A 32 -0.66 -10.50 -3.22
CA CYS A 32 0.05 -9.21 -3.19
C CYS A 32 1.56 -9.44 -3.12
N HIS A 33 2.39 -8.57 -3.71
CA HIS A 33 3.84 -8.79 -3.81
C HIS A 33 4.56 -8.86 -2.46
N THR A 34 3.97 -8.30 -1.41
CA THR A 34 4.46 -8.34 -0.04
C THR A 34 4.06 -9.60 0.74
N SER A 35 3.27 -10.50 0.16
CA SER A 35 2.70 -11.63 0.91
C SER A 35 3.72 -12.69 1.33
N SER A 36 4.92 -12.69 0.77
CA SER A 36 6.04 -13.53 1.22
C SER A 36 6.68 -13.01 2.51
N LEU A 37 6.43 -11.76 2.89
CA LEU A 37 6.89 -11.22 4.17
C LEU A 37 6.07 -11.83 5.30
N GLN A 38 6.75 -12.53 6.21
CA GLN A 38 6.14 -12.97 7.44
C GLN A 38 5.88 -11.75 8.32
N THR A 39 4.61 -11.53 8.63
CA THR A 39 4.16 -10.43 9.46
C THR A 39 3.21 -10.98 10.52
N PRO A 40 3.23 -10.47 11.76
CA PRO A 40 2.20 -10.81 12.73
C PRO A 40 0.83 -10.49 12.14
N SER A 41 -0.11 -11.42 12.31
CA SER A 41 -1.43 -11.37 11.65
C SER A 41 -2.47 -10.63 12.49
N ASP A 42 -2.21 -10.48 13.79
CA ASP A 42 -3.09 -9.87 14.77
C ASP A 42 -2.29 -9.08 15.81
N LYS A 43 -3.00 -8.42 16.72
CA LYS A 43 -2.41 -7.57 17.75
C LYS A 43 -1.60 -8.39 18.76
N GLU A 44 -2.08 -9.56 19.12
CA GLU A 44 -1.48 -10.46 20.10
C GLU A 44 -0.11 -10.93 19.62
N GLN A 45 -0.01 -11.37 18.36
CA GLN A 45 1.26 -11.71 17.72
C GLN A 45 2.17 -10.51 17.61
N ALA A 46 1.65 -9.33 17.26
CA ALA A 46 2.46 -8.12 17.16
C ALA A 46 3.11 -7.76 18.50
N LEU A 47 2.40 -7.90 19.63
CA LEU A 47 2.93 -7.66 20.97
C LEU A 47 4.05 -8.63 21.38
N GLN A 48 4.20 -9.76 20.70
CA GLN A 48 5.30 -10.72 20.94
C GLN A 48 6.53 -10.46 20.08
N VAL A 49 6.45 -9.55 19.10
CA VAL A 49 7.58 -9.21 18.23
C VAL A 49 8.37 -8.07 18.87
N PRO A 50 9.71 -8.14 18.91
CA PRO A 50 10.54 -7.04 19.41
C PRO A 50 10.28 -5.73 18.64
N ASP A 51 10.30 -4.60 19.35
CA ASP A 51 10.01 -3.29 18.77
C ASP A 51 10.89 -2.95 17.56
N ALA A 52 12.18 -3.30 17.63
CA ALA A 52 13.11 -3.12 16.53
C ALA A 52 12.67 -3.90 15.28
N ASP A 53 12.25 -5.16 15.44
CA ASP A 53 11.78 -6.01 14.35
C ASP A 53 10.44 -5.51 13.79
N LEU A 54 9.50 -5.08 14.64
CA LEU A 54 8.25 -4.45 14.20
C LEU A 54 8.49 -3.20 13.37
N LEU A 55 9.44 -2.35 13.78
CA LEU A 55 9.82 -1.16 13.03
C LEU A 55 10.43 -1.54 11.67
N SER A 56 11.31 -2.56 11.65
CA SER A 56 11.89 -3.10 10.42
C SER A 56 10.81 -3.62 9.45
N LEU A 57 9.80 -4.34 9.95
CA LEU A 57 8.68 -4.83 9.14
C LEU A 57 7.85 -3.68 8.56
N ALA A 58 7.52 -2.66 9.37
CA ALA A 58 6.78 -1.49 8.90
C ALA A 58 7.55 -0.74 7.79
N ARG A 59 8.85 -0.52 7.99
CA ARG A 59 9.73 0.13 7.00
C ARG A 59 9.85 -0.69 5.72
N SER A 60 9.99 -2.01 5.83
CA SER A 60 10.09 -2.91 4.68
C SER A 60 8.82 -2.90 3.83
N LEU A 61 7.64 -2.87 4.46
CA LEU A 61 6.37 -2.71 3.75
C LEU A 61 6.29 -1.36 3.02
N LEU A 62 6.62 -0.25 3.70
CA LEU A 62 6.61 1.07 3.05
C LEU A 62 7.57 1.14 1.86
N GLN A 63 8.77 0.58 2.00
CA GLN A 63 9.77 0.51 0.92
C GLN A 63 9.25 -0.30 -0.26
N ALA A 64 8.59 -1.44 -0.01
CA ALA A 64 7.99 -2.28 -1.05
C ALA A 64 6.89 -1.57 -1.85
N TRP A 65 6.30 -0.51 -1.30
CA TRP A 65 5.21 0.24 -1.92
C TRP A 65 5.65 1.51 -2.66
N VAL A 66 6.93 1.87 -2.63
CA VAL A 66 7.46 3.05 -3.35
C VAL A 66 7.14 2.97 -4.85
N ASP A 67 7.52 1.88 -5.52
CA ASP A 67 7.31 1.74 -6.97
C ASP A 67 5.82 1.62 -7.33
N PRO A 68 5.01 0.73 -6.70
CA PRO A 68 3.59 0.64 -7.04
C PRO A 68 2.82 1.95 -6.82
N LEU A 69 3.10 2.71 -5.76
CA LEU A 69 2.46 4.01 -5.54
C LEU A 69 2.92 5.05 -6.57
N GLY A 70 4.18 5.01 -6.98
CA GLY A 70 4.69 5.81 -8.10
C GLY A 70 3.99 5.50 -9.42
N ILE A 71 3.78 4.22 -9.71
CA ILE A 71 3.03 3.76 -10.89
C ILE A 71 1.58 4.24 -10.80
N LEU A 72 0.88 4.03 -9.67
CA LEU A 72 -0.51 4.49 -9.50
C LEU A 72 -0.65 6.00 -9.69
N SER A 73 0.22 6.78 -9.07
CA SER A 73 0.22 8.25 -9.14
C SER A 73 0.49 8.74 -10.56
N SER A 74 1.55 8.24 -11.20
CA SER A 74 1.88 8.59 -12.58
C SER A 74 0.87 8.06 -13.58
N SER A 75 0.13 7.00 -13.29
CA SER A 75 -0.80 6.39 -14.24
C SER A 75 -2.24 6.89 -14.09
N ALA A 76 -2.56 7.60 -13.01
CA ALA A 76 -3.93 7.97 -12.68
C ALA A 76 -4.59 8.87 -13.74
N TYR A 77 -3.82 9.70 -14.46
CA TYR A 77 -4.34 10.51 -15.56
C TYR A 77 -4.84 9.69 -16.76
N THR A 78 -4.37 8.45 -16.91
CA THR A 78 -4.75 7.57 -18.02
C THR A 78 -6.16 7.00 -17.89
N LEU A 79 -6.80 7.23 -16.75
CA LEU A 79 -8.19 6.92 -16.48
C LEU A 79 -8.99 8.24 -16.58
N PRO A 80 -9.70 8.49 -17.69
CA PRO A 80 -10.28 9.81 -17.99
C PRO A 80 -11.21 10.34 -16.89
N HIS A 81 -11.96 9.46 -16.22
CA HIS A 81 -12.83 9.85 -15.11
C HIS A 81 -12.06 10.19 -13.83
N LEU A 82 -10.85 9.63 -13.64
CA LEU A 82 -10.01 9.91 -12.48
C LEU A 82 -9.19 11.19 -12.67
N ALA A 83 -8.77 11.46 -13.91
CA ALA A 83 -7.96 12.61 -14.28
C ALA A 83 -8.59 13.97 -13.96
N GLN A 84 -9.92 14.02 -13.82
CA GLN A 84 -10.68 15.24 -13.48
C GLN A 84 -11.22 15.23 -12.04
N SER A 85 -10.79 14.26 -11.22
CA SER A 85 -11.46 13.93 -9.96
C SER A 85 -10.60 14.18 -8.71
N LYS A 86 -11.28 14.23 -7.55
CA LYS A 86 -10.67 14.16 -6.22
C LYS A 86 -9.80 12.91 -6.01
N LEU A 87 -9.96 11.86 -6.83
CA LEU A 87 -9.22 10.62 -6.69
C LEU A 87 -7.74 10.79 -7.03
N LEU A 88 -7.40 11.58 -8.07
CA LEU A 88 -6.00 11.84 -8.44
C LEU A 88 -5.25 12.48 -7.28
N ASN A 89 -5.82 13.54 -6.69
CA ASN A 89 -5.23 14.24 -5.55
C ASN A 89 -5.05 13.30 -4.35
N LYS A 90 -6.03 12.42 -4.09
CA LYS A 90 -5.94 11.42 -3.01
C LYS A 90 -4.85 10.38 -3.26
N ILE A 91 -4.63 9.94 -4.51
CA ILE A 91 -3.55 9.00 -4.85
C ILE A 91 -2.19 9.67 -4.62
N GLN A 92 -2.04 10.93 -5.04
CA GLN A 92 -0.82 11.71 -4.80
C GLN A 92 -0.60 11.94 -3.30
N GLU A 93 -1.65 12.30 -2.56
CA GLU A 93 -1.58 12.42 -1.10
C GLU A 93 -1.17 11.08 -0.47
N LEU A 94 -1.73 9.96 -0.91
CA LEU A 94 -1.36 8.64 -0.41
C LEU A 94 0.13 8.35 -0.63
N GLN A 95 0.64 8.65 -1.83
CA GLN A 95 2.05 8.48 -2.17
C GLN A 95 2.96 9.34 -1.27
N GLU A 96 2.62 10.62 -1.09
CA GLU A 96 3.39 11.56 -0.27
C GLU A 96 3.37 11.17 1.21
N GLN A 97 2.21 10.82 1.75
CA GLN A 97 2.07 10.36 3.12
C GLN A 97 2.86 9.07 3.37
N SER A 98 2.90 8.15 2.38
CA SER A 98 3.66 6.91 2.50
C SER A 98 5.16 7.20 2.54
N ARG A 99 5.63 8.12 1.70
CA ARG A 99 7.03 8.58 1.69
C ARG A 99 7.40 9.26 3.00
N SER A 100 6.62 10.24 3.43
CA SER A 100 6.87 11.00 4.66
C SER A 100 6.90 10.09 5.90
N LEU A 101 5.99 9.11 5.98
CA LEU A 101 6.04 8.11 7.04
C LEU A 101 7.31 7.27 6.96
N GLY A 102 7.67 6.78 5.76
CA GLY A 102 8.90 6.00 5.55
C GLY A 102 10.15 6.76 5.99
N ASP A 103 10.26 8.04 5.64
CA ASP A 103 11.37 8.90 6.04
C ASP A 103 11.43 9.08 7.56
N GLY A 104 10.28 9.31 8.21
CA GLY A 104 10.18 9.40 9.67
C GLY A 104 10.62 8.10 10.36
N LEU A 105 10.19 6.95 9.86
CA LEU A 105 10.60 5.64 10.41
C LEU A 105 12.07 5.32 10.14
N ASN A 106 12.64 5.78 9.03
CA ASN A 106 14.08 5.66 8.75
C ASN A 106 14.91 6.44 9.77
N VAL A 107 14.52 7.68 10.08
CA VAL A 107 15.18 8.50 11.12
C VAL A 107 15.06 7.82 12.49
N LEU A 108 13.88 7.27 12.83
CA LEU A 108 13.67 6.54 14.08
C LEU A 108 14.57 5.30 14.17
N SER A 109 14.67 4.52 13.10
CA SER A 109 15.48 3.30 13.09
C SER A 109 16.97 3.54 13.34
N GLY A 110 17.50 4.70 12.93
CA GLY A 110 18.88 5.10 13.21
C GLY A 110 19.17 5.40 14.68
N LYS A 111 18.12 5.53 15.50
CA LYS A 111 18.22 5.74 16.96
C LYS A 111 17.97 4.45 17.76
N MET A 112 17.72 3.33 17.08
CA MET A 112 17.43 2.03 17.67
C MET A 112 18.52 1.02 17.31
N ASP A 113 18.43 -0.17 17.88
CA ASP A 113 19.34 -1.28 17.61
C ASP A 113 19.39 -1.67 16.13
N GLN A 114 20.46 -2.35 15.72
CA GLN A 114 20.72 -2.72 14.32
C GLN A 114 19.57 -3.50 13.67
N ALA A 115 18.81 -4.27 14.44
CA ALA A 115 17.63 -5.01 13.97
C ALA A 115 16.58 -4.07 13.33
N ALA A 116 16.39 -2.87 13.90
CA ALA A 116 15.45 -1.87 13.39
C ALA A 116 15.83 -1.33 12.01
N GLN A 117 17.11 -1.43 11.65
CA GLN A 117 17.64 -0.94 10.39
C GLN A 117 17.46 -1.95 9.25
N THR A 118 17.20 -3.22 9.55
CA THR A 118 16.96 -4.29 8.56
C THR A 118 15.83 -3.92 7.60
N ILE A 119 16.03 -4.19 6.31
CA ILE A 119 15.01 -4.04 5.26
C ILE A 119 14.87 -5.36 4.51
N TYR A 120 13.65 -5.90 4.49
CA TYR A 120 13.30 -7.06 3.69
C TYR A 120 12.98 -6.63 2.26
N SER A 121 13.79 -7.07 1.30
CA SER A 121 13.60 -6.73 -0.12
C SER A 121 12.37 -7.46 -0.68
N LEU A 122 11.36 -6.69 -1.06
CA LEU A 122 10.10 -7.18 -1.63
C LEU A 122 9.82 -6.41 -2.94
N PRO A 123 10.64 -6.62 -3.99
CA PRO A 123 10.53 -5.84 -5.21
C PRO A 123 9.20 -6.09 -5.91
N TYR A 124 8.55 -5.03 -6.35
CA TYR A 124 7.33 -5.14 -7.14
C TYR A 124 7.70 -5.58 -8.56
N ARG A 125 7.30 -6.81 -8.93
CA ARG A 125 7.55 -7.40 -10.26
C ARG A 125 6.38 -7.25 -11.24
N GLY A 126 5.36 -6.48 -10.87
CA GLY A 126 4.15 -6.34 -11.69
C GLY A 126 4.28 -5.36 -12.85
N GLY A 127 5.48 -4.80 -13.07
CA GLY A 127 5.80 -3.87 -14.15
C GLY A 127 5.06 -2.54 -14.10
N ASN A 128 5.38 -1.65 -15.04
CA ASN A 128 4.70 -0.35 -15.20
C ASN A 128 3.46 -0.44 -16.10
N ASP A 129 3.16 -1.63 -16.64
CA ASP A 129 1.96 -1.83 -17.45
C ASP A 129 0.71 -1.86 -16.56
N ILE A 130 -0.10 -0.83 -16.73
CA ILE A 130 -1.39 -0.65 -16.08
C ILE A 130 -2.55 -1.22 -16.93
N GLY A 131 -2.27 -1.79 -18.11
CA GLY A 131 -3.27 -2.27 -19.05
C GLY A 131 -3.65 -1.22 -20.11
N GLN A 132 -4.19 -1.71 -21.22
CA GLN A 132 -4.52 -0.88 -22.39
C GLN A 132 -5.95 -0.36 -22.34
N ASP A 133 -6.92 -1.22 -22.02
CA ASP A 133 -8.33 -0.85 -21.92
C ASP A 133 -8.72 -0.37 -20.52
N LYS A 134 -9.88 0.30 -20.43
CA LYS A 134 -10.38 0.90 -19.19
C LYS A 134 -10.59 -0.13 -18.07
N LEU A 135 -11.11 -1.33 -18.40
CA LEU A 135 -11.41 -2.34 -17.39
C LEU A 135 -10.13 -2.96 -16.83
N ALA A 136 -9.14 -3.26 -17.69
CA ALA A 136 -7.82 -3.73 -17.26
C ALA A 136 -7.14 -2.72 -16.31
N LYS A 137 -7.18 -1.42 -16.65
CA LYS A 137 -6.67 -0.35 -15.79
C LYS A 137 -7.39 -0.30 -14.45
N LEU A 138 -8.72 -0.28 -14.44
CA LEU A 138 -9.50 -0.28 -13.19
C LEU A 138 -9.18 -1.51 -12.33
N ASN A 139 -9.09 -2.70 -12.93
CA ASN A 139 -8.73 -3.92 -12.23
C ASN A 139 -7.34 -3.84 -11.58
N LYS A 140 -6.34 -3.35 -12.32
CA LYS A 140 -4.97 -3.20 -11.81
C LYS A 140 -4.89 -2.18 -10.68
N PHE A 141 -5.57 -1.03 -10.82
CA PHE A 141 -5.66 -0.01 -9.78
C PHE A 141 -6.32 -0.57 -8.52
N HIS A 142 -7.48 -1.22 -8.68
CA HIS A 142 -8.22 -1.82 -7.58
C HIS A 142 -7.40 -2.89 -6.86
N PHE A 143 -6.69 -3.72 -7.62
CA PHE A 143 -5.79 -4.73 -7.09
C PHE A 143 -4.70 -4.12 -6.21
N LEU A 144 -3.95 -3.14 -6.75
CA LEU A 144 -2.86 -2.50 -6.02
C LEU A 144 -3.37 -1.74 -4.78
N LEU A 145 -4.48 -1.01 -4.90
CA LEU A 145 -5.08 -0.30 -3.76
C LEU A 145 -5.60 -1.25 -2.68
N SER A 146 -6.18 -2.39 -3.06
CA SER A 146 -6.60 -3.43 -2.11
C SER A 146 -5.42 -4.01 -1.34
N CYS A 147 -4.32 -4.30 -2.03
CA CYS A 147 -3.08 -4.77 -1.42
C CYS A 147 -2.45 -3.71 -0.51
N PHE A 148 -2.41 -2.44 -0.94
CA PHE A 148 -1.91 -1.35 -0.11
C PHE A 148 -2.81 -1.11 1.11
N ARG A 149 -4.14 -1.22 0.98
CA ARG A 149 -5.08 -1.12 2.10
C ARG A 149 -4.80 -2.17 3.17
N ARG A 150 -4.53 -3.42 2.75
CA ARG A 150 -4.12 -4.51 3.64
C ARG A 150 -2.82 -4.20 4.35
N ASP A 151 -1.80 -3.77 3.62
CA ASP A 151 -0.46 -3.56 4.20
C ASP A 151 -0.39 -2.27 5.05
N SER A 152 -1.11 -1.22 4.69
CA SER A 152 -1.25 -0.01 5.50
C SER A 152 -2.01 -0.26 6.80
N HIS A 153 -2.97 -1.19 6.82
CA HIS A 153 -3.58 -1.67 8.06
C HIS A 153 -2.53 -2.34 8.97
N LYS A 154 -1.68 -3.23 8.41
CA LYS A 154 -0.58 -3.86 9.16
C LYS A 154 0.39 -2.81 9.73
N ILE A 155 0.84 -1.88 8.89
CA ILE A 155 1.73 -0.78 9.31
C ILE A 155 1.09 0.01 10.46
N ASP A 156 -0.19 0.35 10.34
CA ASP A 156 -0.93 1.04 11.39
C ASP A 156 -0.97 0.26 12.70
N SER A 157 -1.26 -1.05 12.64
CA SER A 157 -1.23 -1.93 13.80
C SER A 157 0.15 -1.98 14.46
N PHE A 158 1.23 -2.09 13.67
CA PHE A 158 2.60 -2.13 14.22
C PHE A 158 2.96 -0.81 14.90
N LEU A 159 2.65 0.31 14.26
CA LEU A 159 2.93 1.64 14.83
C LEU A 159 2.10 1.94 16.08
N LYS A 160 0.93 1.31 16.24
CA LYS A 160 0.13 1.39 17.47
C LYS A 160 0.74 0.60 18.63
N VAL A 161 1.48 -0.47 18.33
CA VAL A 161 2.23 -1.24 19.34
C VAL A 161 3.51 -0.49 19.76
N LEU A 162 4.19 0.14 18.80
CA LEU A 162 5.43 0.90 19.02
C LEU A 162 5.24 2.27 19.70
N ARG A 163 4.00 2.63 20.07
CA ARG A 163 3.64 3.96 20.61
C ARG A 163 3.70 4.00 22.12
#